data_AF-A0A3D5HZ92-F1
#
_entry.id   AF-A0A3D5HZ92-F1
#
_cell.length_a   1.000
_cell.length_b   1.000
_cell.length_c   1.000
_cell.angle_alpha   90.00
_cell.angle_beta   90.00
_cell.angle_gamma   90.00
#
_symmetry.space_group_name_H-M   'P 1'
#
loop_
_entity.id
_entity.type
_entity.pdbx_description
1 polymer ?
#
loop_
_entity_poly.entity_id
_entity_poly.type
_entity_poly.pdbx_seq_one_letter_code
_entity_poly.pdbx_strand_id
1 'polypeptide(L)' 'MAEAELICFDNPRQGRPYDVAISLPEFTCKCPFSGYPDFAVLRLIYQPGPRVVELKAIKL' A
#
# COMPACT_ATOMS: atom_id res chain seq x y z
N MET A 1 -3.98 -1.67 18.91
CA MET A 1 -3.78 -1.32 17.48
C MET A 1 -3.29 -2.60 16.83
N ALA A 2 -3.89 -3.05 15.74
CA ALA A 2 -3.30 -4.16 15.00
C ALA A 2 -1.99 -3.64 14.39
N GLU A 3 -0.89 -4.29 14.73
CA GLU A 3 0.43 -3.96 14.20
C GLU A 3 0.61 -4.77 12.93
N ALA A 4 0.53 -4.10 11.79
CA ALA A 4 0.73 -4.72 10.48
C ALA A 4 2.17 -4.46 10.02
N GLU A 5 2.85 -5.52 9.61
CA GLU A 5 4.22 -5.44 9.12
C GLU A 5 4.24 -5.38 7.59
N LEU A 6 4.94 -4.38 7.04
CA LEU A 6 5.15 -4.29 5.60
C LEU A 6 6.20 -5.31 5.17
N ILE A 7 5.76 -6.32 4.44
CA ILE A 7 6.62 -7.34 3.85
C ILE A 7 6.98 -6.92 2.44
N CYS A 8 8.26 -7.04 2.11
CA CYS A 8 8.78 -6.78 0.78
C CYS A 8 9.55 -8.01 0.26
N PHE A 9 9.61 -8.16 -1.05
CA PHE A 9 10.43 -9.16 -1.74
C PHE A 9 11.38 -8.50 -2.74
N ASP A 10 12.39 -9.23 -3.20
CA ASP A 10 13.36 -8.71 -4.16
C ASP A 10 12.71 -8.36 -5.49
N ASN A 11 13.07 -7.20 -6.04
CA ASN A 11 12.55 -6.77 -7.33
C ASN A 11 12.98 -7.77 -8.43
N PRO A 12 12.04 -8.43 -9.15
CA PRO A 12 12.38 -9.43 -10.16
C PRO A 12 13.00 -8.82 -11.44
N ARG A 13 12.90 -7.50 -11.62
CA ARG A 13 13.40 -6.78 -12.79
C ARG A 13 14.19 -5.55 -12.36
N GLN A 14 15.30 -5.78 -11.65
CA GLN A 14 16.23 -4.72 -11.28
C GLN A 14 16.79 -4.02 -12.53
N GLY A 15 16.90 -2.69 -12.49
CA GLY A 15 17.46 -1.88 -13.58
C GLY A 15 16.49 -1.54 -14.72
N ARG A 16 15.29 -2.14 -14.77
CA ARG A 16 14.23 -1.72 -15.69
C ARG A 16 13.21 -0.84 -14.95
N PRO A 17 12.93 0.38 -15.45
CA PRO A 17 11.82 1.17 -14.91
C PRO A 17 10.49 0.51 -15.27
N TYR A 18 9.62 0.35 -14.27
CA TYR A 18 8.22 -0.06 -14.42
C TYR A 18 7.41 0.47 -13.24
N ASP A 19 6.12 0.69 -13.45
CA ASP A 19 5.21 1.14 -12.39
C ASP A 19 4.49 -0.04 -11.75
N VAL A 20 4.40 -0.01 -10.42
CA VAL A 20 3.49 -0.84 -9.65
C VAL A 20 2.32 0.04 -9.23
N ALA A 21 1.13 -0.28 -9.75
CA ALA A 21 -0.11 0.41 -9.43
C ALA A 21 -1.02 -0.48 -8.58
N ILE A 22 -1.35 -0.02 -7.37
CA ILE A 22 -2.22 -0.70 -6.42
C ILE A 22 -3.44 0.18 -6.16
N SER A 23 -4.64 -0.42 -6.22
CA SER A 23 -5.89 0.25 -5.86
C SER A 23 -6.55 -0.49 -4.70
N LEU A 24 -6.84 0.24 -3.63
CA LEU A 24 -7.46 -0.24 -2.41
C LEU A 24 -8.81 0.48 -2.25
N PRO A 25 -9.89 -0.05 -2.84
CA PRO A 25 -11.20 0.60 -2.85
C PRO A 25 -11.94 0.54 -1.50
N GLU A 26 -11.46 -0.31 -0.59
CA GLU A 26 -12.05 -0.58 0.72
C GLU A 26 -11.31 0.15 1.85
N PHE A 27 -10.54 1.20 1.54
CA PHE A 27 -9.79 1.94 2.54
C PHE A 27 -10.72 2.75 3.44
N THR A 28 -10.56 2.57 4.75
CA THR A 28 -11.30 3.32 5.76
C THR A 28 -10.37 3.74 6.90
N CYS A 29 -10.61 4.93 7.45
CA CYS A 29 -9.90 5.45 8.61
C CYS A 29 -10.84 6.26 9.50
N LYS A 30 -10.36 6.72 10.66
CA LYS A 30 -11.16 7.59 11.54
C LYS A 30 -10.73 9.05 11.35
N CYS A 31 -11.72 9.93 11.22
CA CYS A 31 -11.47 11.36 11.22
C CYS A 31 -10.90 11.80 12.59
N PRO A 32 -9.75 12.49 12.65
CA PRO A 32 -9.14 12.91 13.91
C PRO A 32 -9.97 13.98 14.65
N PHE A 33 -10.83 14.72 13.94
CA PHE A 33 -11.68 15.76 14.53
C PHE A 33 -13.00 15.21 15.07
N SER A 34 -13.71 14.41 14.27
CA SER A 34 -15.07 13.95 14.61
C SER A 34 -15.15 12.51 15.14
N GLY A 35 -14.13 11.68 14.89
CA GLY A 35 -14.12 10.26 15.25
C GLY A 35 -14.98 9.36 14.37
N TYR A 36 -15.71 9.90 13.38
CA TYR A 36 -16.49 9.13 12.43
C TYR A 36 -15.60 8.37 11.42
N PRO A 37 -16.11 7.26 10.84
CA PRO A 37 -15.40 6.52 9.79
C PRO A 37 -15.43 7.29 8.47
N ASP A 38 -14.25 7.45 7.87
CA ASP A 38 -14.06 7.95 6.52
C ASP A 38 -13.86 6.78 5.56
N PHE A 39 -14.34 6.90 4.33
CA PHE A 39 -14.19 5.90 3.27
C PHE A 39 -13.55 6.55 2.05
N ALA A 40 -12.54 5.90 1.48
CA ALA A 40 -11.86 6.40 0.29
C ALA A 40 -11.31 5.25 -0.56
N VAL A 41 -11.00 5.56 -1.82
CA VAL A 41 -10.20 4.69 -2.69
C VAL A 41 -8.75 5.14 -2.60
N LEU A 42 -7.90 4.37 -1.93
CA LEU A 42 -6.46 4.65 -1.87
C LEU A 42 -5.78 4.10 -3.13
N ARG A 43 -5.11 4.97 -3.88
CA ARG A 43 -4.31 4.60 -5.06
C ARG A 43 -2.84 4.82 -4.77
N LEU A 44 -2.05 3.76 -4.84
CA LEU A 44 -0.60 3.82 -4.70
C LEU A 44 0.04 3.49 -6.05
N ILE A 45 0.83 4.42 -6.57
CA ILE A 45 1.62 4.23 -7.79
C ILE A 45 3.07 4.52 -7.41
N TYR A 46 3.95 3.57 -7.65
CA TYR A 46 5.37 3.73 -7.37
C TYR A 46 6.23 2.94 -8.35
N GLN A 47 7.44 3.42 -8.57
CA GLN A 47 8.48 2.68 -9.28
C GLN A 47 9.36 1.96 -8.25
N PRO A 48 9.39 0.62 -8.22
CA PRO A 48 10.18 -0.11 -7.23
C PRO A 48 11.68 0.03 -7.50
N GLY A 49 12.44 0.21 -6.42
CA GLY A 49 13.90 0.14 -6.42
C GLY A 49 14.39 -1.31 -6.28
N PRO A 50 15.18 -1.65 -5.25
CA PRO A 50 15.68 -3.01 -5.05
C PRO A 50 14.61 -4.00 -4.56
N ARG A 51 13.52 -3.49 -3.95
CA ARG A 51 12.45 -4.31 -3.35
C ARG A 51 11.07 -3.85 -3.82
N VAL A 52 10.13 -4.78 -3.80
CA VAL A 52 8.71 -4.59 -4.15
C VAL A 52 7.87 -4.95 -2.93
N VAL A 53 6.85 -4.15 -2.62
CA VAL A 53 5.94 -4.44 -1.51
C VAL A 53 5.00 -5.59 -1.86
N GLU A 54 4.73 -6.47 -0.90
CA GLU A 54 3.79 -7.58 -1.06
C GLU A 54 2.34 -7.09 -0.88
N LEU A 55 1.42 -7.58 -1.73
CA LEU A 55 0.05 -7.04 -1.83
C LEU A 55 -0.85 -7.45 -0.65
N LYS A 56 -0.59 -8.57 0.03
CA LYS A 56 -1.30 -8.94 1.25
C LYS A 56 -0.83 -8.08 2.41
N ALA A 57 0.47 -7.83 2.55
CA ALA A 57 1.03 -7.01 3.62
C ALA A 57 0.54 -5.57 3.59
N ILE A 58 0.33 -4.97 2.41
CA ILE A 58 -0.22 -3.61 2.30
C ILE A 58 -1.71 -3.50 2.63
N LYS A 59 -2.43 -4.62 2.72
CA LYS A 59 -3.87 -4.65 3.04
C LYS A 59 -4.16 -4.86 4.53
N LEU A 60 -3.16 -5.31 5.29
CA LEU A 60 -3.28 -5.65 6.72
C LEU A 60 -3.06 -4.41 7.58
#